data_AF-A0A7X7QYW9-F1
#
_entry.id   AF-A0A7X7QYW9-F1
#
_cell.length_a   1.000
_cell.length_b   1.000
_cell.length_c   1.000
_cell.angle_alpha   90.00
_cell.angle_beta   90.00
_cell.angle_gamma   90.00
#
_symmetry.space_group_name_H-M   'P 1'
#
loop_
_entity.id
_entity.type
_entity.pdbx_description
1 polymer ?
#
loop_
_entity_poly.entity_id
_entity_poly.type
_entity_poly.pdbx_seq_one_letter_code
_entity_poly.pdbx_strand_id
1 'polypeptide(L)'
;MIPINARAVYITQEAHDDSRSMERIARMLPFIHCAAPPRVIGDPELHQIVIDEKLNALPRHGRNGSHIEPVVIFNQFLYHHSPQQRAERKRRYPELFKHWILHYAGYGGWDWRSSGDDEYRRTTGLVCQPAYAIHSFWGCHFRCAYCGLG
;
A
#
# COMPACT_ATOMS: atom_id res chain seq x y z
N MET A 1 -12.85 11.52 -8.21
CA MET A 1 -11.81 10.98 -7.31
C MET A 1 -10.96 12.15 -6.85
N ILE A 2 -10.61 12.25 -5.55
CA ILE A 2 -9.70 13.30 -5.08
C ILE A 2 -8.31 13.00 -5.69
N PRO A 3 -7.66 13.96 -6.38
CA PRO A 3 -6.36 13.71 -6.99
C PRO A 3 -5.29 13.44 -5.94
N ILE A 4 -4.40 12.50 -6.22
CA ILE A 4 -3.25 12.16 -5.37
C ILE A 4 -2.03 12.85 -5.97
N ASN A 5 -1.38 13.73 -5.22
CA ASN A 5 -0.08 14.31 -5.61
C ASN A 5 1.02 13.46 -5.00
N ALA A 6 1.53 12.48 -5.76
CA ALA A 6 2.53 11.53 -5.31
C ALA A 6 3.95 12.02 -5.60
N ARG A 7 4.91 11.68 -4.75
CA ARG A 7 6.34 11.91 -5.02
C ARG A 7 6.95 10.83 -5.92
N ALA A 8 6.36 9.64 -5.91
CA ALA A 8 6.77 8.52 -6.74
C ALA A 8 5.61 7.56 -7.01
N VAL A 9 5.63 6.93 -8.18
CA VAL A 9 4.69 5.88 -8.57
C VAL A 9 5.47 4.65 -9.03
N TYR A 10 5.22 3.52 -8.38
CA TYR A 10 5.84 2.25 -8.67
C TYR A 10 4.79 1.20 -9.03
N ILE A 11 5.10 0.35 -10.00
CA ILE A 11 4.28 -0.79 -10.40
C ILE A 11 5.15 -2.03 -10.24
N THR A 12 4.75 -3.01 -9.44
CA THR A 12 5.54 -4.24 -9.31
C THR A 12 5.50 -5.02 -10.62
N GLN A 13 6.56 -5.78 -10.91
CA GLN A 13 6.67 -6.60 -12.12
C GLN A 13 5.46 -7.52 -12.27
N GLU A 14 5.00 -8.16 -11.19
CA GLU A 14 3.85 -9.05 -11.21
C GLU A 14 2.54 -8.32 -11.57
N ALA A 15 2.37 -7.07 -11.08
CA ALA A 15 1.23 -6.24 -11.45
C ALA A 15 1.30 -5.73 -12.90
N HIS A 16 2.51 -5.47 -13.40
CA HIS A 16 2.75 -5.07 -14.78
C HIS A 16 2.46 -6.20 -15.78
N ASP A 17 2.84 -7.43 -15.44
CA ASP A 17 2.73 -8.58 -16.33
C ASP A 17 1.30 -9.17 -16.39
N ASP A 18 0.42 -8.84 -15.44
CA ASP A 18 -1.01 -9.18 -15.50
C ASP A 18 -1.82 -8.08 -16.19
N SER A 19 -2.30 -8.36 -17.41
CA SER A 19 -3.10 -7.41 -18.20
C SER A 19 -4.31 -6.87 -17.44
N ARG A 20 -4.95 -7.69 -16.59
CA ARG A 20 -6.11 -7.29 -15.78
C ARG A 20 -5.73 -6.32 -14.66
N SER A 21 -4.51 -6.42 -14.15
CA SER A 21 -3.96 -5.46 -13.20
C SER A 21 -3.67 -4.14 -13.92
N MET A 22 -3.04 -4.19 -15.10
CA MET A 22 -2.74 -3.01 -15.89
C MET A 22 -4.01 -2.26 -16.36
N GLU A 23 -5.09 -2.94 -16.73
CA GLU A 23 -6.38 -2.30 -17.04
C GLU A 23 -6.96 -1.52 -15.84
N ARG A 24 -6.73 -1.99 -14.61
CA ARG A 24 -7.15 -1.29 -13.39
C ARG A 24 -6.23 -0.10 -13.11
N ILE A 25 -4.91 -0.31 -13.21
CA ILE A 25 -3.89 0.73 -13.01
C ILE A 25 -4.11 1.88 -14.00
N ALA A 26 -4.33 1.57 -15.28
CA ALA A 26 -4.58 2.57 -16.33
C ALA A 26 -5.78 3.48 -16.03
N ARG A 27 -6.82 2.97 -15.35
CA ARG A 27 -7.97 3.77 -14.91
C ARG A 27 -7.66 4.68 -13.72
N MET A 28 -6.66 4.34 -12.92
CA MET A 28 -6.26 5.11 -11.73
C MET A 28 -5.20 6.18 -12.05
N LEU A 29 -4.27 5.88 -12.95
CA LEU A 29 -3.13 6.75 -13.29
C LEU A 29 -3.51 8.21 -13.61
N PRO A 30 -4.59 8.52 -14.35
CA PRO A 30 -4.99 9.91 -14.62
C PRO A 30 -5.31 10.74 -13.37
N PHE A 31 -5.54 10.10 -12.22
CA PHE A 31 -5.86 10.76 -10.95
C PHE A 31 -4.65 10.81 -9.98
N ILE A 32 -3.47 10.35 -10.43
CA ILE A 32 -2.23 10.35 -9.65
C ILE A 32 -1.23 11.26 -10.35
N HIS A 33 -1.04 12.45 -9.81
CA HIS A 33 -0.07 13.41 -10.31
C HIS A 33 1.30 13.11 -9.69
N CYS A 34 2.30 12.92 -10.53
CA CYS A 34 3.68 12.72 -10.13
C CYS A 34 4.57 13.37 -11.19
N ALA A 35 5.64 14.05 -10.78
CA ALA A 35 6.56 14.71 -11.71
C ALA A 35 7.31 13.70 -12.59
N ALA A 36 7.61 12.52 -12.04
CA ALA A 36 8.23 11.41 -12.75
C ALA A 36 7.17 10.42 -13.27
N PRO A 37 7.40 9.77 -14.43
CA PRO A 37 6.51 8.72 -14.91
C PRO A 37 6.53 7.49 -13.98
N PRO A 38 5.46 6.67 -13.95
CA PRO A 38 5.45 5.41 -13.22
C PRO A 38 6.61 4.50 -13.62
N ARG A 39 7.23 3.84 -12.65
CA ARG A 39 8.33 2.89 -12.88
C ARG A 39 7.88 1.46 -12.59
N VAL A 40 8.22 0.54 -13.49
CA VAL A 40 8.09 -0.90 -13.23
C VAL A 40 9.30 -1.34 -12.42
N ILE A 41 9.07 -2.05 -11.32
CA ILE A 41 10.11 -2.47 -10.38
C ILE A 41 9.95 -3.94 -9.98
N GLY A 42 11.07 -4.63 -9.77
CA GLY A 42 11.09 -5.98 -9.17
C GLY A 42 11.29 -5.96 -7.65
N ASP A 43 11.26 -7.14 -7.03
CA ASP A 43 11.45 -7.29 -5.58
C ASP A 43 12.72 -6.66 -5.01
N PRO A 44 13.91 -6.79 -5.64
CA PRO A 44 15.13 -6.18 -5.10
C PRO A 44 15.00 -4.66 -4.99
N GLU A 45 14.41 -4.03 -6.01
CA GLU A 45 14.21 -2.58 -6.03
C GLU A 45 13.13 -2.16 -5.04
N LEU A 46 11.99 -2.87 -4.96
CA LEU A 46 10.95 -2.58 -3.98
C LEU A 46 11.49 -2.69 -2.55
N HIS A 47 12.30 -3.71 -2.28
CA HIS A 47 12.95 -3.91 -0.99
C HIS A 47 13.84 -2.71 -0.62
N GLN A 48 14.65 -2.24 -1.57
CA GLN A 48 15.51 -1.07 -1.37
C GLN A 48 14.71 0.22 -1.19
N ILE A 49 13.65 0.43 -1.99
CA ILE A 49 12.74 1.58 -1.86
C ILE A 49 12.11 1.63 -0.46
N VAL A 50 11.64 0.50 0.07
CA VAL A 50 11.04 0.44 1.42
C VAL A 50 12.02 0.91 2.49
N ILE A 51 13.32 0.60 2.34
CA ILE A 51 14.39 1.03 3.23
C ILE A 51 14.65 2.52 3.08
N ASP A 52 14.96 2.96 1.85
CA ASP A 52 15.44 4.31 1.56
C ASP A 52 14.37 5.37 1.87
N GLU A 53 13.12 5.09 1.50
CA GLU A 53 11.96 5.96 1.72
C GLU A 53 11.37 5.82 3.13
N LYS A 54 11.93 4.92 3.96
CA LYS A 54 11.46 4.62 5.32
C LYS A 54 9.97 4.29 5.38
N LEU A 55 9.46 3.54 4.40
CA LEU A 55 8.02 3.25 4.27
C LEU A 55 7.45 2.39 5.41
N ASN A 56 8.33 1.80 6.23
CA ASN A 56 7.98 1.05 7.43
C ASN A 56 7.82 1.95 8.69
N ALA A 57 8.10 3.26 8.63
CA ALA A 57 8.11 4.13 9.81
C ALA A 57 6.71 4.52 10.34
N LEU A 58 5.66 4.43 9.51
CA LEU A 58 4.25 4.67 9.85
C LEU A 58 3.98 5.84 10.83
N PRO A 59 4.43 7.07 10.50
CA PRO A 59 4.19 8.23 11.35
C PRO A 59 2.70 8.60 11.36
N ARG A 60 2.22 9.28 12.42
CA ARG A 60 0.85 9.81 12.48
C ARG A 60 0.66 10.93 11.46
N HIS A 61 0.02 10.59 10.34
CA HIS A 61 -0.08 11.40 9.12
C HIS A 61 -0.68 12.79 9.36
N GLY A 62 -1.73 12.89 10.18
CA GLY A 62 -2.42 14.16 10.46
C GLY A 62 -1.64 15.18 11.30
N ARG A 63 -0.45 14.84 11.80
CA ARG A 63 0.41 15.75 12.57
C ARG A 63 1.54 16.37 11.74
N ASN A 64 1.73 15.91 10.51
CA ASN A 64 2.74 16.43 9.60
C ASN A 64 2.05 17.46 8.68
N GLY A 65 2.43 18.73 8.81
CA GLY A 65 1.74 19.89 8.24
C GLY A 65 1.36 19.75 6.76
N SER A 66 0.15 20.22 6.44
CA SER A 66 -0.55 20.53 5.18
C SER A 66 -0.12 20.04 3.78
N HIS A 67 1.02 19.42 3.52
CA HIS A 67 1.39 18.88 2.20
C HIS A 67 2.06 17.52 2.35
N ILE A 68 1.45 16.50 1.76
CA ILE A 68 1.95 15.13 1.84
C ILE A 68 1.96 14.56 0.44
N GLU A 69 3.13 14.05 0.06
CA GLU A 69 3.39 13.46 -1.24
C GLU A 69 3.66 11.96 -1.02
N PRO A 70 2.65 11.09 -1.07
CA PRO A 70 2.84 9.68 -0.81
C PRO A 70 3.67 9.02 -1.90
N VAL A 71 4.23 7.86 -1.56
CA VAL A 71 4.71 6.89 -2.54
C VAL A 71 3.54 5.98 -2.90
N VAL A 72 3.13 5.95 -4.17
CA VAL A 72 2.08 5.06 -4.65
C VAL A 72 2.71 3.79 -5.20
N ILE A 73 2.30 2.63 -4.70
CA ILE A 73 2.80 1.33 -5.14
C ILE A 73 1.61 0.50 -5.60
N PHE A 74 1.57 0.19 -6.90
CA PHE A 74 0.66 -0.80 -7.45
C PHE A 74 1.28 -2.18 -7.28
N ASN A 75 0.66 -3.00 -6.42
CA ASN A 75 1.14 -4.34 -6.08
C ASN A 75 0.09 -5.40 -6.44
N GLN A 76 0.50 -6.66 -6.50
CA GLN A 76 -0.38 -7.81 -6.76
C GLN A 76 -0.34 -8.79 -5.58
N PHE A 77 -1.49 -9.39 -5.27
CA PHE A 77 -1.52 -10.51 -4.34
C PHE A 77 -1.07 -11.81 -5.02
N LEU A 78 -0.04 -12.43 -4.45
CA LEU A 78 0.67 -13.59 -4.99
C LEU A 78 0.08 -14.90 -4.45
N TYR A 79 -1.24 -15.10 -4.62
CA TYR A 79 -1.94 -16.29 -4.12
C TYR A 79 -1.47 -17.61 -4.78
N HIS A 80 -0.76 -17.52 -5.90
CA HIS A 80 -0.20 -18.66 -6.61
C HIS A 80 1.14 -19.14 -6.05
N HIS A 81 1.79 -18.38 -5.16
CA HIS A 81 3.04 -18.79 -4.53
C HIS A 81 2.83 -19.93 -3.54
N SER A 82 3.70 -20.93 -3.59
CA SER A 82 3.80 -21.99 -2.59
C SER A 82 4.37 -21.45 -1.26
N PRO A 83 4.18 -22.17 -0.13
CA PRO A 83 4.80 -21.82 1.14
C PRO A 83 6.33 -21.69 1.05
N GLN A 84 6.98 -22.52 0.24
CA GLN A 84 8.44 -22.50 0.05
C GLN A 84 8.88 -21.25 -0.72
N GLN A 85 8.16 -20.88 -1.79
CA GLN A 85 8.42 -19.64 -2.53
C GLN A 85 8.25 -18.41 -1.63
N ARG A 86 7.19 -18.39 -0.81
CA ARG A 86 6.95 -17.32 0.17
C ARG A 86 8.07 -17.24 1.20
N ALA A 87 8.52 -18.37 1.75
CA ALA A 87 9.59 -18.42 2.73
C ALA A 87 10.92 -17.91 2.15
N GLU A 88 11.25 -18.32 0.92
CA GLU A 88 12.45 -17.87 0.23
C GLU A 88 12.42 -16.37 -0.07
N ARG A 89 11.28 -15.85 -0.53
CA ARG A 89 11.09 -14.40 -0.74
C ARG A 89 11.25 -13.63 0.58
N LYS A 90 10.72 -14.15 1.69
CA LYS A 90 10.90 -13.55 3.03
C LYS A 90 12.36 -13.52 3.47
N ARG A 91 13.13 -14.58 3.15
CA ARG A 91 14.56 -14.65 3.45
C ARG A 91 15.36 -13.64 2.63
N ARG A 92 15.04 -13.47 1.35
CA ARG A 92 15.75 -12.55 0.43
C ARG A 92 15.40 -11.08 0.64
N TYR A 93 14.14 -10.78 0.92
CA TYR A 93 13.62 -9.40 0.96
C TYR A 93 12.87 -9.11 2.28
N PRO A 94 13.53 -9.19 3.44
CA PRO A 94 12.87 -9.19 4.74
C PRO A 94 12.04 -7.93 5.04
N GLU A 95 12.45 -6.76 4.53
CA GLU A 95 11.75 -5.49 4.76
C GLU A 95 10.35 -5.45 4.12
N LEU A 96 10.10 -6.26 3.08
CA LEU A 96 8.75 -6.38 2.49
C LEU A 96 7.75 -7.08 3.43
N PHE A 97 8.27 -7.83 4.42
CA PHE A 97 7.50 -8.64 5.36
C PHE A 97 7.45 -8.04 6.77
N LYS A 98 8.14 -6.91 7.00
CA LYS A 98 8.34 -6.33 8.33
C LYS A 98 7.04 -5.83 8.95
N HIS A 99 6.14 -5.30 8.13
CA HIS A 99 4.81 -4.86 8.56
C HIS A 99 3.73 -5.72 7.92
N TRP A 100 2.99 -6.44 8.76
CA TRP A 100 1.88 -7.29 8.34
C TRP A 100 0.75 -6.53 7.64
N ILE A 101 0.69 -5.21 7.84
CA ILE A 101 -0.40 -4.33 7.44
C ILE A 101 -0.14 -3.55 6.15
N LEU A 102 1.08 -3.56 5.60
CA LEU A 102 1.43 -2.78 4.40
C LEU A 102 1.48 -3.64 3.15
N HIS A 103 1.47 -4.96 3.31
CA HIS A 103 1.30 -5.95 2.26
C HIS A 103 2.25 -5.79 1.05
N TYR A 104 3.43 -5.15 1.23
CA TYR A 104 4.45 -5.02 0.18
C TYR A 104 4.86 -6.38 -0.39
N ALA A 105 4.89 -7.41 0.46
CA ALA A 105 5.21 -8.77 0.05
C ALA A 105 4.15 -9.44 -0.85
N GLY A 106 2.98 -8.83 -1.08
CA GLY A 106 1.93 -9.40 -1.92
C GLY A 106 1.15 -10.54 -1.24
N TYR A 107 1.06 -10.56 0.09
CA TYR A 107 0.30 -11.57 0.84
C TYR A 107 -0.65 -10.92 1.83
N GLY A 108 -1.71 -11.63 2.23
CA GLY A 108 -2.60 -11.19 3.31
C GLY A 108 -3.80 -10.35 2.87
N GLY A 109 -4.18 -10.36 1.58
CA GLY A 109 -5.31 -9.57 1.07
C GLY A 109 -6.72 -9.96 1.57
N TRP A 110 -6.82 -10.89 2.50
CA TRP A 110 -8.07 -11.36 3.12
C TRP A 110 -8.12 -11.03 4.61
N ASP A 111 -7.51 -9.93 5.03
CA ASP A 111 -7.59 -9.46 6.39
C ASP A 111 -8.84 -8.57 6.61
N TRP A 112 -9.46 -8.69 7.79
CA TRP A 112 -10.57 -7.83 8.20
C TRP A 112 -10.07 -6.80 9.18
N ARG A 113 -10.38 -5.53 8.94
CA ARG A 113 -10.16 -4.46 9.91
C ARG A 113 -11.43 -4.24 10.71
N SER A 114 -11.33 -4.43 12.02
CA SER A 114 -12.44 -4.21 12.96
C SER A 114 -12.97 -2.78 12.96
N SER A 115 -12.28 -1.81 12.36
CA SER A 115 -12.81 -0.45 12.15
C SER A 115 -14.10 -0.40 11.33
N GLY A 116 -14.46 -1.49 10.64
CA GLY A 116 -15.77 -1.63 9.99
C GLY A 116 -16.91 -1.96 10.95
N ASP A 117 -16.59 -2.44 12.14
CA ASP A 117 -17.56 -2.95 13.11
C ASP A 117 -18.16 -1.82 13.94
N ASP A 118 -19.47 -1.87 14.18
CA ASP A 118 -20.18 -0.88 15.01
C ASP A 118 -19.60 -0.77 16.42
N GLU A 119 -19.20 -1.89 17.01
CA GLU A 119 -18.60 -1.93 18.33
C GLU A 119 -17.28 -1.16 18.39
N TYR A 120 -16.41 -1.36 17.40
CA TYR A 120 -15.14 -0.64 17.32
C TYR A 120 -15.38 0.86 17.17
N ARG A 121 -16.36 1.28 16.37
CA ARG A 121 -16.70 2.70 16.21
C ARG A 121 -17.21 3.32 17.50
N ARG A 122 -18.11 2.63 18.21
CA ARG A 122 -18.65 3.10 19.51
C ARG A 122 -17.57 3.27 20.56
N THR A 123 -16.58 2.37 20.60
CA THR A 123 -15.54 2.34 21.64
C THR A 123 -14.37 3.27 21.35
N THR A 124 -14.03 3.50 20.08
CA THR A 124 -12.84 4.28 19.70
C THR A 124 -13.14 5.71 19.25
N GLY A 125 -14.38 5.99 18.81
CA GLY A 125 -14.76 7.28 18.23
C GLY A 125 -14.08 7.59 16.89
N LEU A 126 -13.38 6.63 16.28
CA LEU A 126 -12.72 6.82 15.00
C LEU A 126 -13.73 6.79 13.85
N VAL A 127 -13.53 7.67 12.86
CA VAL A 127 -14.44 7.84 11.71
C VAL A 127 -14.05 6.99 10.48
N CYS A 128 -12.94 6.25 10.57
CA CYS A 128 -12.44 5.45 9.46
C CYS A 128 -13.36 4.27 9.19
N GLN A 129 -13.81 4.13 7.93
CA GLN A 129 -14.43 2.90 7.45
C GLN A 129 -13.40 2.13 6.62
N PRO A 130 -13.22 0.82 6.88
CA PRO A 130 -12.40 0.00 6.01
C PRO A 130 -13.07 -0.08 4.64
N ALA A 131 -12.27 -0.23 3.60
CA ALA A 131 -12.79 -0.55 2.29
C ALA A 131 -13.45 -1.92 2.36
N TYR A 132 -14.77 -1.97 2.21
CA TYR A 132 -15.49 -3.23 2.26
C TYR A 132 -14.94 -4.22 1.21
N ALA A 133 -14.67 -5.44 1.68
CA ALA A 133 -14.52 -6.72 0.99
C ALA A 133 -13.12 -7.25 0.64
N ILE A 134 -12.15 -6.46 0.20
CA ILE A 134 -10.74 -6.92 -0.03
C ILE A 134 -9.87 -5.69 0.16
N HIS A 135 -8.85 -5.73 1.03
CA HIS A 135 -7.90 -4.63 1.17
C HIS A 135 -7.04 -4.52 -0.10
N SER A 136 -7.62 -3.87 -1.10
CA SER A 136 -7.02 -3.55 -2.39
C SER A 136 -6.19 -2.26 -2.33
N PHE A 137 -6.23 -1.55 -1.20
CA PHE A 137 -5.39 -0.41 -0.92
C PHE A 137 -4.93 -0.41 0.54
N TRP A 138 -3.70 0.06 0.72
CA TRP A 138 -3.10 0.36 2.01
C TRP A 138 -2.49 1.76 1.93
N GLY A 139 -2.77 2.57 2.95
CA GLY A 139 -2.49 3.99 2.92
C GLY A 139 -3.76 4.83 2.80
N CYS A 140 -3.73 6.04 3.33
CA CYS A 140 -4.84 6.99 3.28
C CYS A 140 -4.30 8.40 3.12
N HIS A 141 -4.71 9.10 2.06
CA HIS A 141 -4.31 10.50 1.83
C HIS A 141 -5.03 11.50 2.76
N PHE A 142 -5.96 11.02 3.60
CA PHE A 142 -6.65 11.85 4.60
C PHE A 142 -5.82 12.01 5.87
N ARG A 143 -5.81 13.23 6.41
CA ARG A 143 -4.89 13.69 7.46
C ARG A 143 -5.48 13.57 8.86
N CYS A 144 -6.02 12.40 9.18
CA CYS A 144 -6.56 12.17 10.51
C CYS A 144 -5.44 12.23 11.57
N ALA A 145 -5.63 13.04 12.62
CA ALA A 145 -4.64 13.22 13.70
C ALA A 145 -4.31 11.91 14.45
N TYR A 146 -5.18 10.90 14.34
CA TYR A 146 -5.04 9.59 14.96
C TYR A 146 -4.41 8.52 14.04
N CYS A 147 -4.34 8.74 12.73
CA CYS A 147 -4.00 7.68 11.77
C CYS A 147 -2.51 7.64 11.45
N GLY A 148 -1.91 6.44 11.51
CA GLY A 148 -0.52 6.16 11.10
C GLY A 148 -0.37 5.51 9.73
N LEU A 149 -1.45 5.38 8.97
CA LEU A 149 -1.48 4.74 7.64
C LEU A 149 -1.28 5.78 6.53
N GLY A 150 -0.46 6.77 6.83
CA GLY A 150 -0.13 7.86 5.93
C GLY A 150 0.85 7.49 4.84
#